data_AF-A0A531L7S4-F1
#
_entry.id   AF-A0A531L7S4-F1
#
_cell.length_a   1.000
_cell.length_b   1.000
_cell.length_c   1.000
_cell.angle_alpha   90.00
_cell.angle_beta   90.00
_cell.angle_gamma   90.00
#
_symmetry.space_group_name_H-M   'P 1'
#
loop_
_entity.id
_entity.type
_entity.pdbx_description
1 polymer ?
#
loop_
_entity_poly.entity_id
_entity_poly.type
_entity_poly.pdbx_seq_one_letter_code
_entity_poly.pdbx_strand_id
1 'polypeptide(L)'
;MRFAAALTAGAVVAIATLFPGMALAAEAHELPGETMSLWWALPFTGLLLSIATGPLLFHHVWEHHYGKITLFWAALAVVPLALAFDMASATEAVLHALLTEYMSFIILLFALFTISGGILVAGNIHGTPLVNAGLLLIGAMLASVIGTTGASMILIRPILRANDNRPFNAHVVIFFIFLVSNIGGSLTPLG
;
A
#
# COMPACT_ATOMS: atom_id res chain seq x y z
N MET A 1 20.15 -29.19 6.66
CA MET A 1 19.29 -27.98 6.57
C MET A 1 17.79 -28.25 6.70
N ARG A 2 17.23 -29.36 6.19
CA ARG A 2 15.77 -29.64 6.27
C ARG A 2 15.24 -29.92 7.69
N PHE A 3 16.07 -30.48 8.57
CA PHE A 3 15.69 -30.76 9.98
C PHE A 3 15.63 -29.51 10.86
N ALA A 4 16.46 -28.50 10.60
CA ALA A 4 16.45 -27.26 11.37
C ALA A 4 15.16 -26.45 11.10
N ALA A 5 14.70 -26.41 9.85
CA ALA A 5 13.45 -25.75 9.47
C ALA A 5 12.20 -26.44 10.06
N ALA A 6 12.21 -27.77 10.17
CA ALA A 6 11.15 -28.53 10.81
C ALA A 6 11.11 -28.29 12.33
N LEU A 7 12.28 -28.15 12.97
CA LEU A 7 12.37 -27.86 14.40
C LEU A 7 11.88 -26.44 14.73
N THR A 8 12.20 -25.46 13.88
CA THR A 8 11.70 -24.08 14.04
C THR A 8 10.20 -23.98 13.79
N ALA A 9 9.66 -24.71 12.80
CA ALA A 9 8.22 -24.77 12.56
C ALA A 9 7.47 -25.44 13.71
N GLY A 10 8.03 -26.53 14.26
CA GLY A 10 7.47 -27.21 15.44
C GLY A 10 7.49 -26.35 16.70
N ALA A 11 8.55 -25.55 16.89
CA ALA A 11 8.64 -24.62 18.03
C ALA A 11 7.62 -23.48 17.93
N VAL A 12 7.37 -22.94 16.73
CA VAL A 12 6.34 -21.89 16.52
C VAL A 12 4.94 -22.43 16.79
N VAL A 13 4.64 -23.65 16.35
CA VAL A 13 3.35 -24.30 16.62
C VAL A 13 3.18 -24.61 18.12
N ALA A 14 4.24 -25.06 18.80
CA ALA A 14 4.20 -25.33 20.23
C ALA A 14 4.05 -24.07 21.09
N ILE A 15 4.64 -22.94 20.66
CA ILE A 15 4.45 -21.64 21.32
C ILE A 15 3.01 -21.18 21.12
N ALA A 16 2.42 -21.36 19.93
CA ALA A 16 1.03 -20.99 19.66
C ALA A 16 0.01 -21.82 20.48
N THR A 17 0.31 -23.08 20.81
CA THR A 17 -0.59 -23.93 21.61
C THR A 17 -0.45 -23.74 23.13
N LEU A 18 0.65 -23.15 23.61
CA LEU A 18 0.89 -22.87 25.02
C LEU A 18 0.29 -21.54 25.51
N PHE A 19 -0.22 -20.69 24.61
CA PHE A 19 -0.92 -19.43 24.93
C PHE A 19 -2.40 -19.46 24.49
N PRO A 20 -3.26 -20.27 25.14
CA PRO A 20 -4.69 -20.33 24.83
C PRO A 20 -5.43 -19.00 25.07
N GLY A 21 -4.81 -18.03 25.74
CA GLY A 21 -5.34 -16.67 25.91
C GLY A 21 -5.52 -15.90 24.59
N MET A 22 -4.80 -16.26 23.51
CA MET A 22 -4.99 -15.66 22.19
C MET A 22 -6.29 -16.11 21.51
N ALA A 23 -6.83 -17.28 21.87
CA ALA A 23 -8.09 -17.80 21.32
C ALA A 23 -9.34 -17.25 22.03
N LEU A 24 -9.17 -16.73 23.25
CA LEU A 24 -10.25 -16.12 24.05
C LEU A 24 -10.35 -14.59 23.89
N ALA A 25 -9.41 -13.96 23.19
CA ALA A 25 -9.49 -12.54 22.82
C ALA A 25 -10.51 -12.27 21.68
N ALA A 26 -11.20 -13.30 21.19
CA ALA A 26 -12.30 -13.15 20.23
C ALA A 26 -13.60 -12.64 20.86
N GLU A 27 -13.67 -12.44 22.18
CA GLU A 27 -14.72 -11.62 22.80
C GLU A 27 -14.44 -10.15 22.51
N ALA A 28 -14.93 -9.70 21.35
CA ALA A 28 -14.90 -8.34 20.83
C ALA A 28 -14.96 -7.24 21.91
N HIS A 29 -13.80 -6.74 22.32
CA HIS A 29 -13.65 -5.38 22.83
C HIS A 29 -13.38 -4.47 21.63
N GLU A 30 -14.33 -4.43 20.69
CA GLU A 30 -14.25 -3.52 19.56
C GLU A 30 -14.33 -2.07 20.06
N LEU A 31 -13.38 -1.24 19.62
CA LEU A 31 -13.40 0.18 19.92
C LEU A 31 -14.73 0.78 19.40
N PRO A 32 -15.45 1.56 20.22
CA PRO A 32 -16.77 2.08 19.85
C PRO A 32 -16.60 3.29 18.92
N GLY A 33 -16.21 3.04 17.67
CA GLY A 33 -15.89 4.05 16.66
C GLY A 33 -17.03 5.04 16.40
N GLU A 34 -18.28 4.61 16.57
CA GLU A 34 -19.47 5.47 16.45
C GLU A 34 -19.52 6.59 17.50
N THR A 35 -18.93 6.36 18.67
CA THR A 35 -18.92 7.32 19.79
C THR A 35 -17.64 8.14 19.85
N MET A 36 -16.65 7.81 19.03
CA MET A 36 -15.38 8.50 19.01
C MET A 36 -15.51 9.84 18.27
N SER A 37 -15.05 10.90 18.92
CA SER A 37 -14.99 12.22 18.30
C SER A 37 -13.97 12.25 17.15
N LEU A 38 -14.21 13.10 16.15
CA LEU A 38 -13.28 13.39 15.05
C LEU A 38 -11.88 13.83 15.51
N TRP A 39 -11.74 14.31 16.74
CA TRP A 39 -10.44 14.67 17.33
C TRP A 39 -9.43 13.51 17.32
N TRP A 40 -9.88 12.26 17.34
CA TRP A 40 -9.01 11.08 17.23
C TRP A 40 -8.29 10.95 15.89
N ALA A 41 -8.75 11.64 14.84
CA ALA A 41 -8.08 11.67 13.54
C ALA A 41 -6.90 12.66 13.47
N LEU A 42 -6.72 13.53 14.49
CA LEU A 42 -5.66 14.54 14.49
C LEU A 42 -4.24 13.97 14.26
N PRO A 43 -3.83 12.87 14.92
CA PRO A 43 -2.48 12.32 14.71
C PRO A 43 -2.29 11.85 13.26
N PHE A 44 -3.34 11.30 12.65
CA PHE A 44 -3.33 10.89 11.25
C PHE A 44 -3.21 12.10 10.31
N THR A 45 -4.01 13.14 10.51
CA THR A 45 -3.90 14.39 9.74
C THR A 45 -2.53 15.04 9.90
N GLY A 46 -2.01 15.08 11.13
CA GLY A 46 -0.68 15.61 11.44
C GLY A 46 0.43 14.85 10.73
N LEU A 47 0.36 13.52 10.70
CA LEU A 47 1.29 12.67 9.95
C LEU A 47 1.21 12.95 8.45
N LEU A 48 0.01 13.01 7.86
CA LEU A 48 -0.17 13.31 6.44
C LEU A 48 0.41 14.68 6.06
N LEU A 49 0.13 15.71 6.85
CA LEU A 49 0.68 17.05 6.65
C LEU A 49 2.21 17.04 6.77
N SER A 50 2.75 16.28 7.71
CA SER A 50 4.20 16.12 7.87
C SER A 50 4.84 15.49 6.63
N ILE A 51 4.24 14.44 6.07
CA ILE A 51 4.74 13.75 4.87
C ILE A 51 4.60 14.63 3.62
N ALA A 52 3.52 15.41 3.52
CA ALA A 52 3.30 16.31 2.40
C ALA A 52 4.24 17.53 2.42
N THR A 53 4.50 18.11 3.60
CA THR A 53 5.24 19.37 3.73
C THR A 53 6.71 19.18 4.07
N GLY A 54 7.07 18.12 4.81
CA GLY A 54 8.42 17.90 5.30
C GLY A 54 9.50 17.81 4.22
N PRO A 55 9.32 16.99 3.16
CA PRO A 55 10.26 16.94 2.05
C PRO A 55 10.45 18.29 1.34
N LEU A 56 9.41 19.13 1.31
CA LEU A 56 9.40 20.40 0.58
C LEU A 56 10.00 21.56 1.39
N LEU A 57 9.68 21.64 2.68
CA LEU A 57 10.03 22.78 3.53
C LEU A 57 11.36 22.57 4.29
N PHE A 58 11.70 21.34 4.65
CA PHE A 58 12.86 21.02 5.50
C PHE A 58 13.49 19.66 5.14
N HIS A 59 13.84 19.51 3.86
CA HIS A 59 14.37 18.29 3.26
C HIS A 59 15.44 17.55 4.10
N HIS A 60 16.52 18.23 4.53
CA HIS A 60 17.60 17.58 5.29
C HIS A 60 17.17 17.06 6.67
N VAL A 61 16.27 17.78 7.35
CA VAL A 61 15.74 17.32 8.64
C VAL A 61 14.82 16.12 8.42
N TRP A 62 13.97 16.19 7.39
CA TRP A 62 13.03 15.13 7.04
C TRP A 62 13.74 13.81 6.77
N GLU A 63 14.76 13.79 5.90
CA GLU A 63 15.48 12.56 5.55
C GLU A 63 16.11 11.87 6.76
N HIS A 64 16.66 12.64 7.70
CA HIS A 64 17.27 12.08 8.91
C HIS A 64 16.28 11.75 10.03
N HIS A 65 15.14 12.43 10.11
CA HIS A 65 14.22 12.37 11.25
C HIS A 65 12.84 11.79 10.90
N TYR A 66 12.61 11.37 9.66
CA TYR A 66 11.34 10.79 9.21
C TYR A 66 10.79 9.74 10.19
N GLY A 67 11.60 8.75 10.56
CA GLY A 67 11.19 7.69 11.48
C GLY A 67 10.81 8.22 12.86
N LYS A 68 11.47 9.27 13.37
CA LYS A 68 11.15 9.86 14.68
C LYS A 68 9.85 10.66 14.63
N ILE A 69 9.62 11.41 13.54
CA ILE A 69 8.39 12.17 13.33
C ILE A 69 7.20 11.21 13.20
N THR A 70 7.34 10.15 12.41
CA THR A 70 6.30 9.13 12.27
C THR A 70 6.03 8.39 13.58
N LEU A 71 7.08 8.03 14.33
CA LEU A 71 6.94 7.41 15.64
C LEU A 71 6.23 8.33 16.64
N PHE A 72 6.53 9.63 16.62
CA PHE A 72 5.86 10.61 17.46
C PHE A 72 4.35 10.66 17.17
N TRP A 73 3.95 10.77 15.90
CA TRP A 73 2.53 10.77 15.54
C TRP A 73 1.84 9.44 15.84
N ALA A 74 2.51 8.31 15.60
CA ALA A 74 2.00 6.99 15.94
C ALA A 74 1.79 6.84 17.46
N ALA A 75 2.74 7.29 18.28
CA ALA A 75 2.60 7.30 19.73
C ALA A 75 1.46 8.23 20.18
N LEU A 76 1.27 9.37 19.53
CA LEU A 76 0.17 10.30 19.81
C LEU A 76 -1.20 9.71 19.44
N ALA A 77 -1.26 8.73 18.53
CA ALA A 77 -2.47 7.95 18.28
C ALA A 77 -2.67 6.84 19.32
N VAL A 78 -1.64 6.02 19.55
CA VAL A 78 -1.75 4.78 20.34
C VAL A 78 -1.78 5.03 21.85
N VAL A 79 -0.97 5.97 22.36
CA VAL A 79 -0.88 6.21 23.81
C VAL A 79 -2.19 6.76 24.37
N PRO A 80 -2.82 7.80 23.79
CA PRO A 80 -4.11 8.26 24.29
C PRO A 80 -5.19 7.19 24.17
N LEU A 81 -5.15 6.36 23.12
CA LEU A 81 -6.11 5.27 22.94
C LEU A 81 -6.00 4.25 24.08
N ALA A 82 -4.77 3.84 24.43
CA ALA A 82 -4.51 2.91 25.53
C ALA A 82 -4.88 3.49 26.91
N LEU A 83 -4.84 4.82 27.07
CA LEU A 83 -5.25 5.49 28.30
C LEU A 83 -6.77 5.65 28.41
N ALA A 84 -7.47 5.87 27.29
CA ALA A 84 -8.91 6.14 27.26
C ALA A 84 -9.77 4.86 27.21
N PHE A 85 -9.31 3.84 26.50
CA PHE A 85 -10.04 2.59 26.21
C PHE A 85 -9.27 1.35 26.66
N ASP A 86 -8.43 1.47 27.68
CA ASP A 86 -7.58 0.40 28.23
C ASP A 86 -6.48 -0.15 27.30
N MET A 87 -5.48 -0.78 27.91
CA MET A 87 -4.30 -1.28 27.21
C MET A 87 -4.58 -2.52 26.36
N ALA A 88 -5.52 -3.37 26.77
CA ALA A 88 -5.81 -4.61 26.06
C ALA A 88 -6.51 -4.30 24.74
N SER A 89 -7.57 -3.49 24.77
CA SER A 89 -8.33 -3.08 23.59
C SER A 89 -7.49 -2.28 22.59
N ALA A 90 -6.65 -1.36 23.08
CA ALA A 90 -5.74 -0.60 22.21
C ALA A 90 -4.68 -1.50 21.56
N THR A 91 -4.14 -2.48 22.28
CA THR A 91 -3.15 -3.42 21.73
C THR A 91 -3.80 -4.34 20.70
N GLU A 92 -5.00 -4.83 20.98
CA GLU A 92 -5.78 -5.65 20.03
C GLU A 92 -6.05 -4.88 18.74
N ALA A 93 -6.54 -3.64 18.83
CA ALA A 93 -6.79 -2.80 17.65
C ALA A 93 -5.52 -2.56 16.81
N VAL A 94 -4.39 -2.28 17.46
CA VAL A 94 -3.11 -2.09 16.77
C VAL A 94 -2.63 -3.39 16.11
N LEU A 95 -2.73 -4.52 16.81
CA LEU A 95 -2.34 -5.82 16.25
C LEU A 95 -3.25 -6.24 15.11
N HIS A 96 -4.56 -6.01 15.21
CA HIS A 96 -5.52 -6.28 14.15
C HIS A 96 -5.19 -5.44 12.90
N ALA A 97 -4.96 -4.13 13.07
CA ALA A 97 -4.54 -3.26 11.97
C ALA A 97 -3.21 -3.69 11.34
N LEU A 98 -2.22 -4.09 12.15
CA LEU A 98 -0.91 -4.52 11.64
C LEU A 98 -0.94 -5.89 10.94
N LEU A 99 -1.63 -6.87 11.52
CA LEU A 99 -1.60 -8.26 11.07
C LEU A 99 -2.70 -8.58 10.05
N THR A 100 -3.90 -8.04 10.22
CA THR A 100 -5.02 -8.34 9.33
C THR A 100 -5.05 -7.37 8.16
N GLU A 101 -4.90 -6.07 8.41
CA GLU A 101 -5.03 -5.07 7.34
C GLU A 101 -3.69 -4.83 6.64
N TYR A 102 -2.68 -4.38 7.39
CA TYR A 102 -1.39 -3.95 6.83
C TYR A 102 -0.61 -5.12 6.24
N MET A 103 -0.47 -6.24 6.96
CA MET A 103 0.22 -7.42 6.42
C MET A 103 -0.48 -7.97 5.17
N SER A 104 -1.81 -8.08 5.19
CA SER A 104 -2.58 -8.54 4.03
C SER A 104 -2.37 -7.63 2.83
N PHE A 105 -2.42 -6.30 3.05
CA PHE A 105 -2.14 -5.31 2.02
C PHE A 105 -0.72 -5.43 1.45
N ILE A 106 0.30 -5.60 2.30
CA ILE A 106 1.69 -5.79 1.86
C ILE A 106 1.86 -7.08 1.05
N ILE A 107 1.22 -8.18 1.47
CA ILE A 107 1.23 -9.44 0.72
C ILE A 107 0.57 -9.27 -0.65
N LEU A 108 -0.56 -8.57 -0.71
CA LEU A 108 -1.26 -8.26 -1.96
C LEU A 108 -0.37 -7.43 -2.89
N LEU A 109 0.21 -6.33 -2.40
CA LEU A 109 1.14 -5.51 -3.17
C LEU A 109 2.37 -6.30 -3.64
N PHE A 110 2.91 -7.17 -2.79
CA PHE A 110 4.06 -8.00 -3.14
C PHE A 110 3.73 -9.00 -4.25
N ALA A 111 2.56 -9.66 -4.16
CA ALA A 111 2.08 -10.56 -5.21
C ALA A 111 1.85 -9.79 -6.52
N LEU A 112 1.20 -8.64 -6.44
CA LEU A 112 0.93 -7.78 -7.60
C LEU A 112 2.23 -7.34 -8.28
N PHE A 113 3.21 -6.87 -7.50
CA PHE A 113 4.52 -6.45 -7.99
C PHE A 113 5.29 -7.61 -8.63
N THR A 114 5.29 -8.78 -8.00
CA THR A 114 6.01 -9.96 -8.50
C THR A 114 5.40 -10.46 -9.81
N ILE A 115 4.07 -10.59 -9.87
CA ILE A 115 3.37 -11.07 -11.07
C ILE A 115 3.46 -10.03 -12.19
N SER A 116 3.07 -8.78 -11.92
CA SER A 116 3.04 -7.71 -12.92
C SER A 116 4.44 -7.35 -13.43
N GLY A 117 5.43 -7.32 -12.53
CA GLY A 117 6.82 -7.06 -12.88
C GLY A 117 7.49 -8.18 -13.68
N GLY A 118 7.01 -9.42 -13.54
CA GLY A 118 7.47 -10.58 -14.31
C GLY A 118 6.89 -10.64 -15.73
N ILE A 119 5.80 -9.92 -16.02
CA ILE A 119 5.18 -9.89 -17.34
C ILE A 119 5.96 -8.95 -18.26
N LEU A 120 6.65 -9.52 -19.25
CA LEU A 120 7.29 -8.75 -20.32
C LEU A 120 6.42 -8.76 -21.57
N VAL A 121 5.83 -7.61 -21.90
CA VAL A 121 5.19 -7.41 -23.19
C VAL A 121 6.26 -7.03 -24.21
N ALA A 122 6.57 -7.97 -25.11
CA ALA A 122 7.55 -7.79 -26.19
C ALA A 122 6.84 -7.64 -27.55
N GLY A 123 7.38 -6.77 -28.41
CA GLY A 123 6.88 -6.53 -29.76
C GLY A 123 7.40 -5.21 -30.34
N ASN A 124 7.40 -5.09 -31.67
CA ASN A 124 7.75 -3.84 -32.37
C ASN A 124 6.49 -2.98 -32.60
N ILE A 125 6.02 -2.34 -31.54
CA ILE A 125 4.83 -1.49 -31.56
C ILE A 125 5.22 -0.11 -32.09
N HIS A 126 4.62 0.32 -33.21
CA HIS A 126 4.85 1.67 -33.72
C HIS A 126 3.97 2.69 -32.99
N GLY A 127 4.59 3.71 -32.38
CA GLY A 127 3.93 4.81 -31.65
C GLY A 127 3.18 5.78 -32.55
N THR A 128 2.14 5.30 -33.23
CA THR A 128 1.14 6.16 -33.88
C THR A 128 0.15 6.68 -32.83
N PRO A 129 -0.50 7.84 -33.05
CA PRO A 129 -1.49 8.38 -32.10
C PRO A 129 -2.62 7.38 -31.78
N LEU A 130 -3.10 6.64 -32.78
CA LEU A 130 -4.15 5.64 -32.60
C LEU A 130 -3.69 4.47 -31.72
N VAL A 131 -2.47 3.99 -31.92
CA VAL A 131 -1.89 2.91 -31.09
C VAL A 131 -1.69 3.38 -29.65
N ASN A 132 -1.19 4.60 -29.45
CA ASN A 132 -1.04 5.15 -28.10
C ASN A 132 -2.40 5.32 -27.39
N ALA A 133 -3.42 5.83 -28.08
CA ALA A 133 -4.77 5.92 -27.54
C ALA A 133 -5.33 4.54 -27.18
N GLY A 134 -5.09 3.52 -28.02
CA GLY A 134 -5.44 2.13 -27.73
C GLY A 134 -4.70 1.56 -26.51
N LEU A 135 -3.40 1.81 -26.39
CA LEU A 135 -2.60 1.39 -25.22
C LEU A 135 -3.09 2.05 -23.93
N LEU A 136 -3.43 3.34 -23.97
CA LEU A 136 -3.99 4.07 -22.84
C LEU A 136 -5.36 3.51 -22.43
N LEU A 137 -6.23 3.22 -23.40
CA LEU A 137 -7.54 2.63 -23.16
C LEU A 137 -7.42 1.24 -22.53
N ILE A 138 -6.57 0.38 -23.09
CA ILE A 138 -6.27 -0.94 -22.53
C ILE A 138 -5.72 -0.81 -21.13
N GLY A 139 -4.80 0.13 -20.90
CA GLY A 139 -4.24 0.38 -19.58
C GLY A 139 -5.29 0.81 -18.56
N ALA A 140 -6.20 1.70 -18.94
CA ALA A 140 -7.29 2.12 -18.07
C ALA A 140 -8.21 0.93 -17.72
N MET A 141 -8.56 0.09 -18.69
CA MET A 141 -9.36 -1.12 -18.43
C MET A 141 -8.62 -2.11 -17.53
N LEU A 142 -7.33 -2.35 -17.76
CA LEU A 142 -6.52 -3.23 -16.92
C LEU A 142 -6.39 -2.69 -15.50
N ALA A 143 -6.24 -1.37 -15.34
CA ALA A 143 -6.16 -0.72 -14.05
C ALA A 143 -7.44 -0.96 -13.23
N SER A 144 -8.61 -1.02 -13.85
CA SER A 144 -9.87 -1.30 -13.15
C SER A 144 -10.07 -2.76 -12.76
N VAL A 145 -9.25 -3.68 -13.27
CA VAL A 145 -9.36 -5.12 -12.97
C VAL A 145 -8.24 -5.58 -12.03
N ILE A 146 -7.02 -5.12 -12.29
CA ILE A 146 -5.80 -5.58 -11.62
C ILE A 146 -5.23 -4.49 -10.68
N GLY A 147 -5.80 -3.28 -10.71
CA GLY A 147 -5.33 -2.11 -9.97
C GLY A 147 -4.37 -1.24 -10.79
N THR A 148 -4.39 0.08 -10.50
CA THR A 148 -3.55 1.09 -11.19
C THR A 148 -2.06 0.78 -11.12
N THR A 149 -1.59 0.26 -9.99
CA THR A 149 -0.18 -0.08 -9.76
C THR A 149 0.29 -1.23 -10.67
N GLY A 150 -0.49 -2.31 -10.75
CA GLY A 150 -0.16 -3.48 -11.58
C GLY A 150 -0.20 -3.16 -13.07
N ALA A 151 -1.28 -2.51 -13.52
CA ALA A 151 -1.41 -2.09 -14.92
C ALA A 151 -0.28 -1.13 -15.34
N SER A 152 0.10 -0.20 -14.45
CA SER A 152 1.21 0.72 -14.69
C SER A 152 2.53 -0.01 -14.87
N MET A 153 2.80 -1.00 -14.01
CA MET A 153 4.04 -1.78 -14.04
C MET A 153 4.18 -2.61 -15.32
N ILE A 154 3.08 -3.16 -15.84
CA ILE A 154 3.04 -3.94 -17.09
C ILE A 154 3.26 -3.03 -18.31
N LEU A 155 2.57 -1.88 -18.37
CA LEU A 155 2.43 -1.09 -19.59
C LEU A 155 3.41 0.07 -19.74
N ILE A 156 4.07 0.51 -18.68
CA ILE A 156 5.00 1.64 -18.77
C ILE A 156 6.15 1.35 -19.74
N ARG A 157 6.73 0.14 -19.71
CA ARG A 157 7.85 -0.21 -20.60
C ARG A 157 7.41 -0.32 -22.07
N PRO A 158 6.29 -0.98 -22.41
CA PRO A 158 5.73 -0.96 -23.77
C PRO A 158 5.46 0.44 -24.30
N ILE A 159 4.87 1.34 -23.51
CA ILE A 159 4.58 2.71 -23.95
C ILE A 159 5.85 3.49 -24.26
N LEU A 160 6.86 3.38 -23.39
CA LEU A 160 8.15 4.02 -23.61
C LEU A 160 8.84 3.49 -24.87
N ARG A 161 8.84 2.16 -25.06
CA ARG A 161 9.42 1.52 -26.25
C ARG A 161 8.68 1.87 -27.53
N ALA A 162 7.35 1.95 -27.52
CA ALA A 162 6.58 2.28 -28.71
C ALA A 162 6.86 3.71 -29.21
N ASN A 163 7.33 4.61 -28.32
CA ASN A 163 7.53 6.03 -28.61
C ASN A 163 9.01 6.46 -28.56
N ASP A 164 9.95 5.52 -28.50
CA ASP A 164 11.39 5.78 -28.41
C ASP A 164 11.94 6.56 -29.63
N ASN A 165 11.36 6.30 -30.81
CA ASN A 165 11.74 6.92 -32.08
C ASN A 165 11.14 8.33 -32.28
N ARG A 166 10.36 8.86 -31.33
CA ARG A 166 9.78 10.21 -31.42
C ARG A 166 10.57 11.22 -30.60
N PRO A 167 10.90 12.41 -31.17
CA PRO A 167 11.61 13.46 -30.43
C PRO A 167 10.75 14.09 -29.32
N PHE A 168 9.43 14.09 -29.46
CA PHE A 168 8.48 14.63 -28.47
C PHE A 168 7.45 13.57 -28.08
N ASN A 169 7.65 12.92 -26.93
CA ASN A 169 6.79 11.82 -26.44
C ASN A 169 6.36 11.98 -24.97
N ALA A 170 6.83 13.01 -24.26
CA ALA A 170 6.52 13.23 -22.85
C ALA A 170 5.02 13.29 -22.55
N HIS A 171 4.22 13.87 -23.46
CA HIS A 171 2.76 13.94 -23.32
C HIS A 171 2.11 12.55 -23.20
N VAL A 172 2.64 11.53 -23.88
CA VAL A 172 2.09 10.16 -23.81
C VAL A 172 2.23 9.59 -22.40
N VAL A 173 3.38 9.83 -21.76
CA VAL A 173 3.65 9.40 -20.38
C VAL A 173 2.78 10.18 -19.39
N ILE A 174 2.60 11.49 -19.60
CA ILE A 174 1.71 12.31 -18.76
C ILE A 174 0.26 11.80 -18.84
N PHE A 175 -0.25 11.54 -20.06
CA PHE A 175 -1.58 10.96 -20.24
C PHE A 175 -1.70 9.56 -19.63
N PHE A 176 -0.63 8.75 -19.72
CA PHE A 176 -0.59 7.46 -19.04
C PHE A 176 -0.72 7.60 -17.52
N ILE A 177 0.02 8.52 -16.90
CA ILE A 177 -0.05 8.76 -15.46
C ILE A 177 -1.47 9.18 -15.04
N PHE A 178 -2.11 10.08 -15.79
CA PHE A 178 -3.46 10.51 -15.46
C PHE A 178 -4.50 9.42 -15.69
N LEU A 179 -4.54 8.83 -16.89
CA LEU A 179 -5.59 7.90 -17.28
C LEU A 179 -5.42 6.51 -16.68
N VAL A 180 -4.20 5.98 -16.63
CA VAL A 180 -3.93 4.60 -16.20
C VAL A 180 -3.53 4.56 -14.73
N SER A 181 -2.60 5.41 -14.32
CA SER A 181 -2.02 5.33 -12.96
C SER A 181 -2.87 6.03 -11.88
N ASN A 182 -3.73 6.99 -12.23
CA ASN A 182 -4.58 7.68 -11.26
C ASN A 182 -6.07 7.34 -11.45
N ILE A 183 -6.62 7.60 -12.63
CA ILE A 183 -8.07 7.49 -12.87
C ILE A 183 -8.48 6.06 -13.24
N GLY A 184 -7.56 5.23 -13.75
CA GLY A 184 -7.88 3.91 -14.31
C GLY A 184 -8.56 2.95 -13.33
N GLY A 185 -8.34 3.10 -12.02
CA GLY A 185 -9.03 2.32 -11.00
C GLY A 185 -10.53 2.63 -10.88
N SER A 186 -10.94 3.86 -11.22
CA SER A 186 -12.27 4.39 -10.89
C SER A 186 -13.43 3.81 -11.71
N LEU A 187 -13.18 2.95 -12.70
CA LEU A 187 -14.24 2.35 -13.52
C LEU A 187 -14.93 1.17 -12.80
N THR A 188 -14.31 0.58 -11.79
CA THR A 188 -14.92 -0.48 -10.96
C THR A 188 -14.62 -0.26 -9.47
N PRO A 189 -15.37 -0.89 -8.55
CA PRO A 189 -15.05 -0.84 -7.12
C PRO A 189 -13.77 -1.61 -6.73
N LEU A 190 -13.19 -2.38 -7.67
CA LEU A 190 -12.04 -3.25 -7.43
C LEU A 190 -10.70 -2.57 -7.73
N GLY A 191 -10.71 -1.44 -8.44
CA GLY A 191 -9.53 -0.78 -9.00
C GLY A 191 -9.12 0.50 -8.28
#